data_AF-A0A7V4BTN3-F1
#
_entry.id   AF-A0A7V4BTN3-F1
#
_cell.length_a   1.000
_cell.length_b   1.000
_cell.length_c   1.000
_cell.angle_alpha   90.00
_cell.angle_beta   90.00
_cell.angle_gamma   90.00
#
_symmetry.space_group_name_H-M   'P 1'
#
loop_
_entity.id
_entity.type
_entity.pdbx_description
1 polymer ?
#
loop_
_entity_poly.entity_id
_entity_poly.type
_entity_poly.pdbx_seq_one_letter_code
_entity_poly.pdbx_strand_id
1 'polypeptide(L)'
;MKKVNLSKVLILIPLTIALGSCSGIKKMKDLAANAKYEVTPKVLEMNNGEVNLTISGTFPPKYFNKNAVVTVTPIVKYEGGQIELQSK
;
A
#
# COMPACT_ATOMS: atom_id res chain seq x y z
N MET A 1 -7.68 -51.94 0.72
CA MET A 1 -8.40 -50.70 1.12
C MET A 1 -7.76 -50.19 2.41
N LYS A 2 -7.01 -49.08 2.34
CA LYS A 2 -6.16 -48.59 3.44
C LYS A 2 -7.05 -47.88 4.46
N LYS A 3 -7.17 -48.45 5.67
CA LYS A 3 -8.00 -47.89 6.76
C LYS A 3 -7.32 -46.64 7.32
N VAL A 4 -7.69 -45.48 6.79
CA VAL A 4 -7.24 -44.18 7.33
C VAL A 4 -8.03 -43.90 8.62
N ASN A 5 -7.31 -43.76 9.74
CA ASN A 5 -7.92 -43.47 11.03
C ASN A 5 -8.40 -42.02 11.05
N LEU A 6 -9.72 -41.82 11.02
CA LEU A 6 -10.41 -40.53 10.94
C LEU A 6 -9.92 -39.51 11.98
N SER A 7 -9.54 -39.97 13.19
CA SER A 7 -8.97 -39.12 14.25
C SER A 7 -7.65 -38.45 13.88
N LYS A 8 -6.84 -39.06 12.98
CA LYS A 8 -5.55 -38.47 12.54
C LYS A 8 -5.74 -37.40 11.45
N VAL A 9 -6.87 -37.43 10.74
CA VAL A 9 -7.20 -36.42 9.71
C VAL A 9 -7.71 -35.13 10.38
N LEU A 10 -8.40 -35.25 11.53
CA LEU A 10 -8.99 -34.11 12.24
C LEU A 10 -7.96 -33.15 12.84
N ILE A 11 -6.76 -33.63 13.16
CA ILE A 11 -5.66 -32.82 13.76
C ILE A 11 -4.92 -31.99 12.69
N LEU A 12 -5.07 -32.28 11.39
CA LEU A 12 -4.39 -31.54 10.31
C LEU A 12 -5.13 -30.28 9.83
N ILE A 13 -6.36 -30.04 10.29
CA ILE A 13 -7.24 -28.96 9.81
C ILE A 13 -6.91 -27.55 10.37
N PRO A 14 -6.40 -27.34 11.61
CA PRO A 14 -6.24 -25.98 12.13
C PRO A 14 -5.07 -25.20 11.52
N LEU A 15 -4.15 -25.87 10.79
CA LEU A 15 -2.96 -25.24 10.22
C LEU A 15 -3.29 -24.33 9.02
N THR A 16 -4.42 -24.54 8.34
CA THR A 16 -4.82 -23.74 7.17
C THR A 16 -5.42 -22.38 7.55
N ILE A 17 -6.01 -22.26 8.75
CA ILE A 17 -6.62 -21.01 9.23
C ILE A 17 -5.53 -20.02 9.70
N ALA A 18 -4.44 -20.52 10.30
CA ALA A 18 -3.32 -19.70 10.72
C ALA A 18 -2.60 -19.03 9.54
N LEU A 19 -2.46 -19.71 8.40
CA LEU A 19 -1.81 -19.20 7.19
C LEU A 19 -2.67 -18.20 6.39
N GLY A 20 -4.00 -18.24 6.53
CA GLY A 20 -4.92 -17.30 5.87
C GLY A 20 -4.83 -15.86 6.39
N SER A 21 -4.26 -15.67 7.59
CA SER A 21 -4.12 -14.36 8.24
C SER A 21 -3.10 -13.43 7.54
N CYS A 22 -2.14 -13.96 6.79
CA CYS A 22 -1.19 -13.15 6.00
C CYS A 22 -1.76 -12.58 4.69
N SER A 23 -2.99 -12.94 4.30
CA SER A 23 -3.61 -12.46 3.06
C SER A 23 -3.93 -10.96 3.06
N GLY A 24 -4.02 -10.34 4.24
CA GLY A 24 -4.32 -8.90 4.40
C GLY A 24 -3.23 -7.99 3.83
N ILE A 25 -1.96 -8.36 3.97
CA ILE A 25 -0.82 -7.55 3.49
C ILE A 25 -0.79 -7.49 1.97
N LYS A 26 -1.05 -8.63 1.30
CA LYS A 26 -1.10 -8.68 -0.17
C LYS A 26 -2.21 -7.78 -0.72
N LYS A 27 -3.38 -7.82 -0.09
CA LYS A 27 -4.51 -6.92 -0.44
C LYS A 27 -4.15 -5.45 -0.22
N MET A 28 -3.47 -5.10 0.87
CA MET A 28 -3.02 -3.72 1.10
C MET A 28 -2.05 -3.23 0.04
N LYS A 29 -1.10 -4.08 -0.40
CA LYS A 29 -0.15 -3.72 -1.47
C LYS A 29 -0.87 -3.46 -2.79
N ASP A 30 -1.78 -4.34 -3.18
CA ASP A 30 -2.55 -4.19 -4.41
C ASP A 30 -3.45 -2.93 -4.35
N LEU A 31 -4.00 -2.61 -3.18
CA LEU A 31 -4.77 -1.38 -2.96
C LEU A 31 -3.87 -0.13 -2.97
N ALA A 32 -2.66 -0.16 -2.40
CA ALA A 32 -1.74 0.98 -2.44
C ALA A 32 -1.41 1.41 -3.88
N ALA A 33 -1.34 0.48 -4.83
CA ALA A 33 -1.14 0.79 -6.25
C ALA A 33 -2.32 1.56 -6.89
N ASN A 34 -3.51 1.52 -6.28
CA ASN A 34 -4.71 2.22 -6.73
C ASN A 34 -4.88 3.60 -6.05
N ALA A 35 -3.90 4.05 -5.27
CA ALA A 35 -3.91 5.37 -4.66
C ALA A 35 -4.01 6.45 -5.76
N LYS A 36 -5.00 7.34 -5.63
CA LYS A 36 -5.13 8.46 -6.55
C LYS A 36 -4.32 9.62 -6.01
N TYR A 37 -3.58 10.28 -6.89
CA TYR A 37 -2.89 11.51 -6.58
C TYR A 37 -3.28 12.59 -7.58
N GLU A 38 -3.42 13.81 -7.08
CA GLU A 38 -3.65 15.00 -7.89
C GLU A 38 -2.54 16.00 -7.63
N VAL A 39 -2.12 16.70 -8.67
CA VAL A 39 -1.08 17.73 -8.60
C VAL A 39 -1.72 19.06 -9.00
N THR A 40 -1.65 20.02 -8.09
CA THR A 40 -2.19 21.37 -8.30
C THR A 40 -1.08 22.39 -8.06
N PRO A 41 -0.80 23.31 -9.00
CA PRO A 41 -1.41 23.47 -10.33
C PRO A 41 -0.97 22.39 -11.33
N LYS A 42 -1.80 22.13 -12.34
CA LYS A 42 -1.55 21.10 -13.38
C LYS A 42 -0.35 21.45 -14.28
N VAL A 43 -0.16 22.75 -14.52
CA VAL A 43 1.03 23.28 -15.18
C VAL A 43 1.88 23.90 -14.08
N LEU A 44 3.13 23.45 -14.00
CA LEU A 44 4.07 23.95 -13.02
C LEU A 44 4.67 25.25 -13.55
N GLU A 45 4.55 26.31 -12.77
CA GLU A 45 5.14 27.61 -13.06
C GLU A 45 6.19 27.92 -12.00
N MET A 46 7.33 28.42 -12.45
CA MET A 46 8.38 28.91 -11.57
C MET A 46 8.02 30.33 -11.15
N ASN A 47 7.85 30.56 -9.86
CA ASN A 47 7.62 31.88 -9.30
C ASN A 47 8.75 32.21 -8.33
N ASN A 48 9.52 33.25 -8.65
CA ASN A 48 10.62 33.74 -7.82
C ASN A 48 11.69 32.68 -7.48
N GLY A 49 11.98 31.77 -8.42
CA GLY A 49 12.97 30.70 -8.25
C GLY A 49 12.43 29.44 -7.55
N GLU A 50 11.17 29.46 -7.12
CA GLU A 50 10.50 28.33 -6.47
C GLU A 50 9.34 27.81 -7.34
N VAL A 51 9.12 26.49 -7.33
CA VAL A 51 7.97 25.87 -8.00
C VAL A 51 7.00 25.41 -6.91
N ASN A 52 5.91 26.17 -6.74
CA ASN A 52 4.88 25.86 -5.78
C ASN A 52 3.93 24.81 -6.38
N LEU A 53 3.88 23.64 -5.75
CA LEU A 53 2.97 22.57 -6.13
C LEU A 53 2.44 21.86 -4.89
N THR A 54 1.20 21.41 -4.98
CA THR A 54 0.51 20.63 -3.95
C THR A 54 0.21 19.26 -4.52
N ILE A 55 0.66 18.22 -3.81
CA ILE A 55 0.37 16.82 -4.15
C ILE A 55 -0.64 16.29 -3.14
N SER A 56 -1.85 16.01 -3.61
CA SER A 56 -2.93 15.47 -2.78
C SER A 56 -3.12 13.99 -3.08
N GLY A 57 -2.76 13.12 -2.14
CA GLY A 57 -3.01 11.68 -2.21
C GLY A 57 -4.30 11.29 -1.49
N THR A 58 -5.19 10.55 -2.16
CA THR A 58 -6.44 10.07 -1.56
C THR A 58 -6.47 8.54 -1.49
N PHE A 59 -6.68 8.03 -0.27
CA PHE A 59 -6.88 6.61 -0.01
C PHE A 59 -8.35 6.34 0.35
N PRO A 60 -9.07 5.47 -0.38
CA PRO A 60 -10.46 5.15 -0.09
C PRO A 60 -10.69 4.56 1.32
N PRO A 61 -11.90 4.67 1.88
CA PRO A 61 -12.22 4.08 3.18
C PRO A 61 -12.05 2.56 3.14
N LYS A 62 -11.50 1.99 4.22
CA LYS A 62 -11.20 0.55 4.38
C LYS A 62 -10.09 0.00 3.47
N TYR A 63 -9.28 0.85 2.83
CA TYR A 63 -8.10 0.42 2.07
C TYR A 63 -7.04 -0.27 2.93
N PHE A 64 -6.89 0.20 4.15
CA PHE A 64 -5.93 -0.32 5.10
C PHE A 64 -6.67 -0.84 6.34
N ASN A 65 -6.13 -1.90 6.94
CA ASN A 65 -6.60 -2.38 8.23
C ASN A 65 -6.44 -1.28 9.28
N LYS A 66 -7.31 -1.29 10.28
CA LYS A 66 -7.38 -0.26 11.34
C LYS A 66 -6.05 -0.01 12.05
N ASN A 67 -5.18 -1.03 12.15
CA ASN A 67 -3.88 -0.95 12.83
C ASN A 67 -2.69 -0.84 11.86
N ALA A 68 -2.94 -0.54 10.59
CA ALA A 68 -1.89 -0.38 9.61
C ALA A 68 -1.26 1.01 9.72
N VAL A 69 0.08 1.07 9.63
CA VAL A 69 0.82 2.32 9.48
C VAL A 69 1.23 2.42 8.02
N VAL A 70 0.89 3.54 7.37
CA VAL A 70 1.26 3.83 5.98
C VAL A 70 2.20 5.01 5.97
N THR A 71 3.41 4.80 5.46
CA THR A 71 4.39 5.86 5.23
C THR A 71 4.38 6.22 3.76
N VAL A 72 4.16 7.49 3.44
CA VAL A 72 4.14 8.00 2.07
C VAL A 72 5.38 8.86 1.87
N THR A 73 6.26 8.45 0.97
CA THR A 73 7.47 9.22 0.63
C THR A 73 7.33 9.79 -0.79
N PRO A 74 6.94 11.06 -0.94
CA PRO A 74 6.86 11.68 -2.25
C PRO A 74 8.26 11.87 -2.84
N ILE A 75 8.44 11.46 -4.10
CA ILE A 75 9.69 11.64 -4.83
C ILE A 75 9.40 12.33 -6.16
N VAL A 76 10.25 13.29 -6.51
CA VAL A 76 10.25 13.94 -7.83
C VAL A 76 11.44 13.40 -8.62
N LYS A 77 11.15 12.74 -9.75
CA LYS A 77 12.17 12.21 -10.67
C LYS A 77 12.30 13.10 -11.89
N TYR A 78 13.53 13.42 -12.26
CA TYR A 78 13.90 14.18 -13.46
C TYR A 78 15.18 13.58 -14.06
N GLU A 79 15.55 13.96 -15.28
CA GLU A 79 16.68 13.33 -15.99
C GLU A 79 18.01 13.37 -15.21
N GLY A 80 18.21 14.41 -14.40
CA GLY A 80 19.40 14.61 -13.58
C GLY A 80 19.38 13.95 -12.19
N GLY A 81 18.32 13.22 -11.83
CA GLY A 81 18.25 12.52 -10.54
C GLY A 81 16.86 12.50 -9.90
N GLN A 82 16.85 12.35 -8.57
CA GLN A 82 15.62 12.34 -7.78
C GLN A 82 15.77 13.21 -6.53
N ILE A 83 14.71 13.93 -6.19
CA ILE A 83 14.60 14.70 -4.95
C ILE A 83 13.47 14.08 -4.11
N GLU A 84 13.78 13.78 -2.86
CA GLU A 84 12.78 13.33 -1.88
C GLU A 84 12.10 14.57 -1.27
N LEU A 85 10.77 14.57 -1.29
CA LEU A 85 9.98 15.62 -0.67
C LEU A 85 9.54 15.14 0.72
N GLN A 86 9.49 16.07 1.67
CA GLN A 86 8.96 15.79 3.00
C GLN A 86 7.43 15.67 2.92
N SER A 87 6.88 14.53 3.35
CA SER A 87 5.43 14.40 3.58
C SER A 87 5.08 15.06 4.92
N LYS A 88 4.09 15.95 4.93
CA LYS A 88 3.62 16.62 6.15
C LYS A 88 2.31 16.02 6.63
#